data_AF-A0A353VRL2-F1
#
_entry.id   AF-A0A353VRL2-F1
#
_cell.length_a   1.000
_cell.length_b   1.000
_cell.length_c   1.000
_cell.angle_alpha   90.00
_cell.angle_beta   90.00
_cell.angle_gamma   90.00
#
_symmetry.space_group_name_H-M   'P 1'
#
loop_
_entity.id
_entity.type
_entity.pdbx_description
1 polymer ?
#
loop_
_entity_poly.entity_id
_entity_poly.type
_entity_poly.pdbx_seq_one_letter_code
_entity_poly.pdbx_strand_id
1 'polypeptide(L)'
;HIRENQGNVTYKDLFGDYLSTAREISVTDPFIRQPYQIDNLVDFIQMVKDVSVVNETIKIHLSTQNDDDEKVAEVIDCFNDLADELLPMGVEFTYDFKADHDRLIRTDTGWTITLGRGLDIYERFGRFSLSRSNQSYRRCKDFNVSIIRTDC
;
A
#
# COMPACT_ATOMS: atom_id res chain seq x y z
N HIS A 1 -16.65 0.42 -6.85
CA HIS A 1 -16.71 -1.05 -6.91
C HIS A 1 -15.90 -1.51 -8.12
N ILE A 2 -14.94 -2.40 -7.92
CA ILE A 2 -14.11 -2.99 -8.97
C ILE A 2 -14.48 -4.46 -9.07
N ARG A 3 -14.78 -4.92 -10.29
CA ARG A 3 -15.26 -6.27 -10.55
C ARG A 3 -14.09 -7.25 -10.64
N GLU A 4 -14.37 -8.50 -10.31
CA GLU A 4 -13.45 -9.62 -10.57
C GLU A 4 -13.00 -9.66 -12.04
N ASN A 5 -11.73 -10.02 -12.26
CA ASN A 5 -11.08 -10.10 -13.57
C ASN A 5 -10.97 -8.77 -14.36
N GLN A 6 -11.32 -7.63 -13.76
CA GLN A 6 -11.06 -6.34 -14.37
C GLN A 6 -9.53 -6.10 -14.44
N GLY A 7 -9.03 -5.75 -15.64
CA GLY A 7 -7.63 -5.34 -15.85
C GLY A 7 -7.48 -3.82 -15.89
N ASN A 8 -6.25 -3.32 -16.06
CA ASN A 8 -5.93 -1.89 -16.14
C ASN A 8 -6.38 -1.06 -14.92
N VAL A 9 -6.39 -1.67 -13.73
CA VAL A 9 -6.59 -0.94 -12.47
C VAL A 9 -5.24 -0.90 -11.78
N THR A 10 -4.71 0.30 -11.56
CA THR A 10 -3.44 0.50 -10.85
C THR A 10 -3.68 1.26 -9.55
N TYR A 11 -2.71 1.21 -8.63
CA TYR A 11 -2.77 2.06 -7.44
C TYR A 11 -2.78 3.55 -7.79
N LYS A 12 -2.13 3.95 -8.88
CA LYS A 12 -2.14 5.33 -9.33
C LYS A 12 -3.55 5.78 -9.70
N ASP A 13 -4.29 4.95 -10.42
CA ASP A 13 -5.68 5.25 -10.81
C ASP A 13 -6.62 5.28 -9.61
N LEU A 14 -6.35 4.47 -8.59
CA LEU A 14 -7.20 4.39 -7.38
C LEU A 14 -6.91 5.49 -6.37
N PHE A 15 -5.63 5.87 -6.20
CA PHE A 15 -5.19 6.64 -5.04
C PHE A 15 -4.42 7.92 -5.42
N GLY A 16 -3.86 8.00 -6.63
CA GLY A 16 -2.87 9.02 -6.98
C GLY A 16 -3.34 10.45 -6.74
N ASP A 17 -4.56 10.76 -7.17
CA ASP A 17 -5.14 12.10 -7.00
C ASP A 17 -5.31 12.51 -5.53
N TYR A 18 -5.59 11.54 -4.65
CA TYR A 18 -5.87 11.77 -3.24
C TYR A 18 -4.60 11.85 -2.38
N LEU A 19 -3.49 11.24 -2.85
CA LEU A 19 -2.23 11.17 -2.12
C LEU A 19 -1.17 12.18 -2.61
N SER A 20 -1.38 12.81 -3.77
CA SER A 20 -0.40 13.69 -4.43
C SER A 20 0.15 14.83 -3.56
N THR A 21 -0.66 15.37 -2.64
CA THR A 21 -0.25 16.47 -1.75
C THR A 21 -0.09 16.03 -0.29
N ALA A 22 -0.23 14.73 0.01
CA ALA A 22 -0.13 14.21 1.37
C ALA A 22 1.34 14.16 1.82
N ARG A 23 1.60 14.55 3.06
CA ARG A 23 2.93 14.46 3.69
C ARG A 23 3.03 13.32 4.66
N GLU A 24 1.91 12.99 5.32
CA GLU A 24 1.84 11.90 6.28
C GLU A 24 0.71 10.96 5.85
N ILE A 25 1.07 9.71 5.58
CA ILE A 25 0.17 8.67 5.09
C ILE A 25 0.22 7.51 6.08
N SER A 26 -0.92 7.18 6.67
CA SER A 26 -1.09 6.02 7.54
C SER A 26 -1.82 4.92 6.78
N VAL A 27 -1.21 3.75 6.67
CA VAL A 27 -1.79 2.56 6.04
C VAL A 27 -2.07 1.54 7.14
N THR A 28 -3.31 1.12 7.29
CA THR A 28 -3.70 -0.01 8.14
C THR A 28 -4.11 -1.16 7.24
N ASP A 29 -3.33 -2.24 7.24
CA ASP A 29 -3.64 -3.47 6.54
C ASP A 29 -3.10 -4.68 7.32
N PRO A 30 -3.95 -5.48 7.98
CA PRO A 30 -3.50 -6.58 8.83
C PRO A 30 -2.85 -7.73 8.07
N PHE A 31 -2.91 -7.75 6.74
CA PHE A 31 -2.46 -8.88 5.97
C PHE A 31 -1.08 -8.69 5.33
N ILE A 32 -0.29 -7.66 5.62
CA ILE A 32 1.04 -7.50 4.99
C ILE A 32 2.07 -8.43 5.65
N ARG A 33 2.14 -9.69 5.19
CA ARG A 33 3.01 -10.74 5.77
C ARG A 33 3.64 -11.72 4.78
N GLN A 34 3.10 -11.85 3.57
CA GLN A 34 3.63 -12.71 2.52
C GLN A 34 4.45 -11.88 1.52
N PRO A 35 5.42 -12.49 0.82
CA PRO A 35 6.27 -11.76 -0.14
C PRO A 35 5.48 -10.94 -1.17
N TYR A 36 4.40 -11.48 -1.75
CA TYR A 36 3.58 -10.75 -2.73
C TYR A 36 2.78 -9.58 -2.12
N GLN A 37 2.54 -9.59 -0.80
CA GLN A 37 1.85 -8.51 -0.09
C GLN A 37 2.85 -7.39 0.23
N ILE A 38 4.10 -7.74 0.52
CA ILE A 38 5.21 -6.81 0.64
C ILE A 38 5.49 -6.17 -0.73
N ASP A 39 5.50 -6.96 -1.83
CA ASP A 39 5.60 -6.42 -3.19
C ASP A 39 4.49 -5.38 -3.47
N ASN A 40 3.25 -5.67 -3.05
CA ASN A 40 2.13 -4.74 -3.16
C ASN A 40 2.32 -3.48 -2.31
N LEU A 41 2.96 -3.55 -1.14
CA LEU A 41 3.31 -2.38 -0.33
C LEU A 41 4.38 -1.53 -1.01
N VAL A 42 5.43 -2.15 -1.54
CA VAL A 42 6.51 -1.46 -2.28
C VAL A 42 5.94 -0.74 -3.49
N ASP A 43 5.09 -1.42 -4.26
CA ASP A 43 4.35 -0.86 -5.38
C ASP A 43 3.48 0.35 -4.98
N PHE A 44 2.88 0.32 -3.79
CA PHE A 44 2.11 1.44 -3.24
C PHE A 44 3.00 2.63 -2.89
N ILE A 45 4.12 2.39 -2.19
CA ILE A 45 5.08 3.43 -1.80
C ILE A 45 5.70 4.09 -3.04
N GLN A 46 6.08 3.29 -4.04
CA GLN A 46 6.59 3.79 -5.31
C GLN A 46 5.56 4.71 -5.99
N MET A 47 4.29 4.29 -6.03
CA MET A 47 3.22 5.12 -6.58
C MET A 47 3.08 6.45 -5.85
N VAL A 48 3.07 6.44 -4.50
CA VAL A 48 3.02 7.67 -3.69
C VAL A 48 4.16 8.61 -4.06
N LYS A 49 5.38 8.09 -4.16
CA LYS A 49 6.55 8.88 -4.54
C LYS A 49 6.42 9.48 -5.94
N ASP A 50 5.90 8.72 -6.90
CA ASP A 50 5.75 9.15 -8.30
C ASP A 50 4.67 10.24 -8.48
N VAL A 51 3.62 10.23 -7.65
CA VAL A 51 2.53 11.21 -7.73
C VAL A 51 2.72 12.41 -6.80
N SER A 52 3.62 12.31 -5.83
CA SER A 52 3.86 13.39 -4.88
C SER A 52 4.36 14.65 -5.56
N VAL A 53 3.72 15.77 -5.26
CA VAL A 53 4.17 17.11 -5.67
C VAL A 53 4.85 17.85 -4.52
N VAL A 54 5.02 17.19 -3.37
CA VAL A 54 5.65 17.76 -2.18
C VAL A 54 7.17 17.62 -2.31
N ASN A 55 7.90 18.72 -2.11
CA ASN A 55 9.37 18.75 -2.14
C ASN A 55 10.02 18.39 -0.78
N GLU A 56 9.24 17.85 0.14
CA GLU A 56 9.65 17.49 1.51
C GLU A 56 9.59 15.97 1.68
N THR A 57 10.19 15.46 2.76
CA THR A 57 10.13 14.03 3.10
C THR A 57 8.68 13.59 3.31
N ILE A 58 8.30 12.50 2.64
CA ILE A 58 6.98 11.86 2.80
C ILE A 58 7.09 10.83 3.91
N LYS A 59 6.19 10.88 4.90
CA LYS A 59 6.13 9.89 5.96
C LYS A 59 5.05 8.87 5.66
N ILE A 60 5.42 7.60 5.65
CA ILE A 60 4.50 6.49 5.45
C ILE A 60 4.59 5.58 6.68
N HIS A 61 3.47 5.42 7.38
CA HIS A 61 3.36 4.51 8.51
C HIS A 61 2.48 3.32 8.15
N LEU A 62 3.00 2.10 8.28
CA LEU A 62 2.25 0.86 8.13
C LEU A 62 1.89 0.27 9.49
N SER A 63 0.60 0.12 9.78
CA SER A 63 0.14 -0.79 10.83
C SER A 63 -0.34 -2.09 10.18
N THR A 64 0.24 -3.23 10.58
CA THR A 64 -0.11 -4.58 10.11
C THR A 64 -0.35 -5.53 11.28
N GLN A 65 -0.64 -6.80 11.02
CA GLN A 65 -0.70 -7.86 12.04
C GLN A 65 0.37 -8.91 11.75
N ASN A 66 0.85 -9.53 12.83
CA ASN A 66 1.59 -10.77 12.73
C ASN A 66 1.19 -11.70 13.86
N ASP A 67 0.48 -12.78 13.51
CA ASP A 67 0.04 -13.81 14.45
C ASP A 67 0.99 -15.02 14.46
N ASP A 68 2.05 -15.00 13.65
CA ASP A 68 2.97 -16.13 13.44
C ASP A 68 4.40 -15.73 13.84
N ASP A 69 4.76 -16.04 15.09
CA ASP A 69 6.04 -15.73 15.71
C ASP A 69 7.26 -16.23 14.91
N GLU A 70 7.12 -17.29 14.10
CA GLU A 70 8.24 -17.81 13.29
C GLU A 70 8.53 -16.93 12.06
N LYS A 71 7.53 -16.26 11.50
CA LYS A 71 7.69 -15.41 10.31
C LYS A 71 7.88 -13.93 10.64
N VAL A 72 7.68 -13.53 11.89
CA VAL A 72 7.79 -12.12 12.30
C VAL A 72 9.20 -11.57 12.12
N ALA A 73 10.23 -12.37 12.40
CA ALA A 73 11.62 -11.95 12.23
C ALA A 73 11.94 -11.63 10.77
N GLU A 74 11.56 -12.51 9.83
CA GLU A 74 11.80 -12.28 8.39
C GLU A 74 11.07 -11.04 7.88
N VAL A 75 9.84 -10.80 8.35
CA VAL A 75 9.05 -9.62 7.97
C VAL A 75 9.66 -8.33 8.56
N ILE A 76 10.11 -8.37 9.81
CA ILE A 76 10.82 -7.25 10.47
C ILE A 76 12.08 -6.90 9.68
N ASP A 77 12.88 -7.89 9.32
CA ASP A 77 14.11 -7.68 8.54
C ASP A 77 13.77 -7.06 7.18
N CYS A 78 12.76 -7.57 6.47
CA CYS A 78 12.29 -6.99 5.20
C CYS A 78 11.83 -5.54 5.34
N PHE A 79 11.12 -5.20 6.42
CA PHE A 79 10.64 -3.83 6.64
C PHE A 79 11.74 -2.87 7.07
N ASN A 80 12.74 -3.34 7.81
CA ASN A 80 13.93 -2.54 8.15
C ASN A 80 14.76 -2.25 6.91
N ASP A 81 15.02 -3.27 6.08
CA ASP A 81 15.73 -3.10 4.81
C ASP A 81 14.99 -2.10 3.89
N LEU A 82 13.65 -2.22 3.81
CA LEU A 82 12.81 -1.29 3.07
C LEU A 82 12.88 0.13 3.63
N ALA A 83 12.87 0.30 4.96
CA ALA A 83 12.99 1.62 5.59
C ALA A 83 14.33 2.29 5.25
N ASP A 84 15.43 1.53 5.33
CA ASP A 84 16.77 2.02 5.02
C ASP A 84 16.94 2.38 3.54
N GLU A 85 16.33 1.61 2.62
CA GLU A 85 16.31 1.93 1.19
C GLU A 85 15.54 3.22 0.87
N LEU A 86 14.40 3.43 1.54
CA LEU A 86 13.48 4.53 1.27
C LEU A 86 13.95 5.87 1.86
N LEU A 87 14.66 5.85 2.99
CA LEU A 87 15.11 7.06 3.67
C LEU A 87 15.93 8.02 2.79
N PRO A 88 17.01 7.58 2.08
CA PRO A 88 17.78 8.47 1.20
C PRO A 88 16.97 8.94 -0.02
N MET A 89 15.83 8.31 -0.30
CA MET A 89 14.92 8.68 -1.37
C MET A 89 13.86 9.72 -0.94
N GLY A 90 13.94 10.23 0.30
CA GLY A 90 12.99 11.20 0.83
C GLY A 90 11.67 10.58 1.31
N VAL A 91 11.67 9.28 1.63
CA VAL A 91 10.52 8.59 2.19
C VAL A 91 10.90 8.03 3.56
N GLU A 92 10.28 8.53 4.62
CA GLU A 92 10.41 8.00 5.98
C GLU A 92 9.35 6.90 6.17
N PHE A 93 9.78 5.65 6.12
CA PHE A 93 8.92 4.49 6.34
C PHE A 93 9.03 3.99 7.78
N THR A 94 7.90 3.82 8.45
CA THR A 94 7.81 3.23 9.78
C THR A 94 6.70 2.17 9.81
N TYR A 95 6.77 1.24 10.74
CA TYR A 95 5.75 0.20 10.87
C TYR A 95 5.50 -0.22 12.31
N ASP A 96 4.31 -0.77 12.56
CA ASP A 96 4.01 -1.54 13.78
C ASP A 96 3.05 -2.71 13.50
N PHE A 97 2.91 -3.59 14.49
CA PHE A 97 2.05 -4.77 14.42
C PHE A 97 0.75 -4.59 15.21
N LYS A 98 0.16 -3.39 15.17
CA LYS A 98 -1.05 -3.04 15.95
C LYS A 98 -2.33 -2.94 15.12
N ALA A 99 -2.31 -3.36 13.86
CA ALA A 99 -3.52 -3.29 13.06
C ALA A 99 -4.61 -4.16 13.69
N ASP A 100 -5.84 -3.70 13.57
CA ASP A 100 -7.02 -4.48 13.89
C ASP A 100 -7.53 -5.17 12.61
N HIS A 101 -8.84 -5.16 12.37
CA HIS A 101 -9.42 -5.74 11.16
C HIS A 101 -9.67 -4.70 10.05
N ASP A 102 -9.38 -3.42 10.31
CA ASP A 102 -9.61 -2.36 9.35
C ASP A 102 -8.58 -2.40 8.23
N ARG A 103 -9.03 -1.94 7.06
CA ARG A 103 -8.25 -1.83 5.84
C ARG A 103 -8.45 -0.44 5.30
N LEU A 104 -7.59 0.48 5.70
CA LEU A 104 -7.76 1.88 5.34
C LEU A 104 -6.44 2.60 5.14
N ILE A 105 -6.50 3.66 4.34
CA ILE A 105 -5.41 4.63 4.15
C ILE A 105 -5.94 5.98 4.64
N ARG A 106 -5.17 6.65 5.48
CA ARG A 106 -5.45 7.99 6.01
C ARG A 106 -4.34 8.94 5.64
N THR A 107 -4.69 10.19 5.39
CA THR A 107 -3.72 11.25 5.08
C THR A 107 -3.89 12.45 5.99
N ASP A 108 -2.82 13.23 6.14
CA ASP A 108 -2.83 14.56 6.76
C ASP A 108 -3.69 15.59 6.00
N THR A 109 -4.01 15.31 4.73
CA THR A 109 -4.89 16.13 3.89
C THR A 109 -6.39 15.85 4.10
N GLY A 110 -6.73 14.99 5.07
CA GLY A 110 -8.10 14.69 5.49
C GLY A 110 -8.77 13.56 4.70
N TRP A 111 -8.05 12.87 3.81
CA TRP A 111 -8.59 11.72 3.08
C TRP A 111 -8.58 10.47 3.94
N THR A 112 -9.67 9.71 3.86
CA THR A 112 -9.76 8.33 4.36
C THR A 112 -10.26 7.44 3.23
N ILE A 113 -9.48 6.43 2.89
CA ILE A 113 -9.76 5.48 1.82
C ILE A 113 -9.94 4.11 2.47
N THR A 114 -11.15 3.56 2.45
CA THR A 114 -11.45 2.23 2.97
C THR A 114 -11.42 1.20 1.86
N LEU A 115 -10.68 0.11 2.07
CA LEU A 115 -10.38 -0.92 1.09
C LEU A 115 -11.00 -2.26 1.52
N GLY A 116 -11.91 -2.81 0.73
CA GLY A 116 -12.52 -4.11 1.01
C GLY A 116 -11.52 -5.27 1.09
N ARG A 117 -10.30 -5.11 0.54
CA ARG A 117 -9.22 -6.12 0.53
C ARG A 117 -7.86 -5.64 1.01
N GLY A 118 -7.75 -4.38 1.45
CA GLY A 118 -6.44 -3.77 1.71
C GLY A 118 -5.68 -3.57 0.40
N LEU A 119 -4.35 -3.71 0.45
CA LEU A 119 -3.47 -3.60 -0.72
C LEU A 119 -3.48 -4.88 -1.58
N ASP A 120 -3.95 -6.03 -1.07
CA ASP A 120 -4.01 -7.29 -1.83
C ASP A 120 -5.25 -7.38 -2.79
N ILE A 121 -5.29 -6.46 -3.76
CA ILE A 121 -6.37 -6.33 -4.74
C ILE A 121 -6.17 -7.16 -6.01
N TYR A 122 -4.95 -7.66 -6.27
CA TYR A 122 -4.61 -8.37 -7.50
C TYR A 122 -4.74 -9.89 -7.38
N GLU A 123 -5.13 -10.55 -8.47
CA GLU A 123 -5.07 -12.00 -8.61
C GLU A 123 -3.64 -12.50 -8.72
N ARG A 124 -3.45 -13.77 -8.36
CA ARG A 124 -2.18 -14.45 -8.57
C ARG A 124 -1.89 -14.59 -10.06
N PHE A 125 -0.70 -14.18 -10.47
CA PHE A 125 -0.18 -14.39 -11.83
C PHE A 125 0.97 -15.40 -11.84
N GLY A 126 1.25 -15.95 -13.03
CA GLY A 126 2.32 -16.95 -13.22
C GLY A 126 3.72 -16.36 -13.02
N ARG A 127 4.70 -17.23 -12.73
CA ARG A 127 6.10 -16.85 -12.47
C ARG A 127 6.72 -16.00 -13.59
N PHE A 128 6.40 -16.32 -14.85
CA PHE A 128 6.93 -15.65 -16.04
C PHE A 128 5.84 -14.77 -16.69
N SER A 129 5.23 -13.90 -15.89
CA SER A 129 4.21 -12.96 -16.38
C SER A 129 4.73 -11.52 -16.39
N LEU A 130 4.37 -10.77 -17.43
CA LEU A 130 4.58 -9.31 -17.49
C LEU A 130 3.80 -8.57 -16.39
N SER A 131 2.77 -9.21 -15.82
CA SER A 131 2.03 -8.70 -14.65
C SER A 131 2.94 -8.45 -13.44
N ARG A 132 4.14 -9.06 -13.38
CA ARG A 132 5.12 -8.77 -12.33
C ARG A 132 5.59 -7.32 -12.39
N SER A 133 5.94 -6.84 -13.57
CA SER A 133 6.56 -5.52 -13.77
C SER A 133 5.56 -4.41 -14.07
N ASN A 134 4.31 -4.74 -14.42
CA ASN A 134 3.30 -3.75 -14.79
C ASN A 134 1.94 -4.08 -14.16
N GLN A 135 1.48 -3.21 -13.26
CA GLN A 135 0.19 -3.35 -12.57
C GLN A 135 -1.00 -3.36 -13.54
N SER A 136 -0.93 -2.65 -14.67
CA SER A 136 -2.04 -2.64 -15.64
C SER A 136 -2.33 -4.02 -16.24
N TYR A 137 -1.33 -4.91 -16.27
CA TYR A 137 -1.49 -6.30 -16.72
C TYR A 137 -1.92 -7.27 -15.60
N ARG A 138 -2.11 -6.79 -14.37
CA ARG A 138 -2.66 -7.59 -13.28
C ARG A 138 -4.19 -7.57 -13.35
N ARG A 139 -4.81 -8.71 -13.10
CA ARG A 139 -6.26 -8.81 -12.95
C ARG A 139 -6.64 -8.54 -11.50
N CYS A 140 -7.74 -7.85 -11.27
CA CYS A 140 -8.24 -7.60 -9.92
C CYS A 140 -9.11 -8.74 -9.40
N LYS A 141 -9.01 -8.97 -8.10
CA LYS A 141 -10.04 -9.65 -7.31
C LYS A 141 -11.26 -8.72 -7.18
N ASP A 142 -12.43 -9.24 -6.83
CA ASP A 142 -13.58 -8.37 -6.52
C ASP A 142 -13.33 -7.56 -5.22
N PHE A 143 -13.51 -6.23 -5.28
CA PHE A 143 -13.40 -5.39 -4.09
C PHE A 143 -14.18 -4.08 -4.18
N ASN A 144 -14.44 -3.51 -3.00
CA ASN A 144 -14.99 -2.17 -2.85
C ASN A 144 -13.93 -1.21 -2.33
N VAL A 145 -14.00 0.03 -2.84
CA VAL A 145 -13.24 1.18 -2.37
C VAL A 145 -14.24 2.26 -2.00
N SER A 146 -14.05 2.86 -0.84
CA SER A 146 -14.78 4.04 -0.40
C SER A 146 -13.77 5.13 -0.10
N ILE A 147 -13.99 6.34 -0.62
CA ILE A 147 -13.08 7.47 -0.47
C ILE A 147 -13.91 8.61 0.11
N ILE A 148 -13.51 9.06 1.29
CA ILE A 148 -14.15 10.17 1.99
C ILE A 148 -13.09 11.21 2.34
N ARG A 149 -13.46 12.49 2.28
CA ARG A 149 -12.67 13.57 2.84
C ARG A 149 -13.42 14.14 4.02
N THR A 150 -12.74 14.30 5.14
CA THR A 150 -13.26 15.08 6.25
C THR A 150 -12.59 16.44 6.18
N ASP A 151 -13.38 17.49 6.02
CA ASP A 151 -12.86 18.85 6.12
C ASP A 151 -12.48 19.12 7.58
N CYS A 152 -11.26 19.59 7.79
CA CYS A 152 -10.78 20.08 9.09
C CYS A 152 -11.32 21.49 9.36
#